data_AF-A0A7Z9XEH5-F1
#
_entry.id   AF-A0A7Z9XEH5-F1
#
_cell.length_a   1.000
_cell.length_b   1.000
_cell.length_c   1.000
_cell.angle_alpha   90.00
_cell.angle_beta   90.00
_cell.angle_gamma   90.00
#
_symmetry.space_group_name_H-M   'P 1'
#
loop_
_entity.id
_entity.type
_entity.pdbx_description
1 polymer ?
#
loop_
_entity_poly.entity_id
_entity_poly.type
_entity_poly.pdbx_seq_one_letter_code
_entity_poly.pdbx_strand_id
1 'polypeptide(L)'
;MSKHCDVLHFIYGDAKETIVLKAAEIDKARLLLVTVPSIVIARTIVDRVRPISSQLHIMARAEGLEQMKTLYDADYRFDTGNLVAVIGDPQERNAFQVLTACS
;
A
#
# COMPACT_ATOMS: atom_id res chain seq x y z
N MET A 1 33.06 16.76 -8.17
CA MET A 1 31.61 16.63 -8.02
C MET A 1 31.24 15.17 -8.32
N SER A 2 31.09 14.34 -7.29
CA SER A 2 30.79 12.90 -7.46
C SER A 2 29.27 12.74 -7.65
N LYS A 3 28.84 12.23 -8.81
CA LYS A 3 27.44 11.86 -9.02
C LYS A 3 27.21 10.52 -8.30
N HIS A 4 26.44 10.54 -7.22
CA HIS A 4 25.85 9.32 -6.67
C HIS A 4 24.82 8.82 -7.69
N CYS A 5 25.15 7.75 -8.40
CA CYS A 5 24.18 7.02 -9.22
C CYS A 5 23.54 5.96 -8.32
N ASP A 6 22.39 6.27 -7.75
CA ASP A 6 21.54 5.25 -7.14
C ASP A 6 21.00 4.37 -8.27
N VAL A 7 21.44 3.11 -8.35
CA VAL A 7 20.95 2.16 -9.34
C VAL A 7 19.56 1.72 -8.90
N LEU A 8 18.53 2.14 -9.64
CA LEU A 8 17.16 1.70 -9.39
C LEU A 8 16.94 0.30 -9.99
N HIS A 9 16.54 -0.65 -9.14
CA HIS A 9 16.24 -2.01 -9.55
C HIS A 9 14.77 -2.13 -9.94
N PHE A 10 14.49 -2.79 -11.06
CA PHE A 10 13.14 -3.02 -11.56
C PHE A 10 12.86 -4.51 -11.68
N ILE A 11 11.68 -4.92 -11.23
CA ILE A 11 11.17 -6.27 -11.36
C ILE A 11 9.86 -6.17 -12.13
N TYR A 12 9.78 -6.86 -13.27
CA TYR A 12 8.59 -6.88 -14.10
C TYR A 12 7.73 -8.11 -13.78
N GLY A 13 6.44 -7.89 -13.59
CA GLY A 13 5.46 -8.95 -13.32
C GLY A 13 4.23 -8.41 -12.60
N ASP A 14 3.27 -9.31 -12.31
CA ASP A 14 2.11 -8.97 -11.49
C ASP A 14 2.47 -9.08 -10.00
N ALA A 15 2.36 -7.97 -9.27
CA ALA A 15 2.76 -7.88 -7.87
C ALA A 15 1.94 -8.77 -6.92
N LYS A 16 0.80 -9.31 -7.36
CA LYS A 16 0.04 -10.30 -6.58
C LYS A 16 0.69 -11.69 -6.59
N GLU A 17 1.58 -11.94 -7.55
CA GLU A 17 2.25 -13.23 -7.70
C GLU A 17 3.43 -13.35 -6.74
N THR A 18 3.48 -14.45 -5.98
CA THR A 18 4.54 -14.68 -4.99
C THR A 18 5.93 -14.69 -5.59
N ILE A 19 6.08 -15.10 -6.84
CA ILE A 19 7.38 -15.08 -7.51
C ILE A 19 7.93 -13.66 -7.66
N VAL A 20 7.06 -12.68 -7.94
CA VAL A 20 7.41 -11.26 -8.05
C VAL A 20 7.75 -10.71 -6.67
N LEU A 21 6.93 -11.01 -5.66
CA LEU A 21 7.17 -10.59 -4.28
C LEU A 21 8.48 -11.15 -3.68
N LYS A 22 8.82 -12.40 -4.00
CA LYS A 22 10.09 -13.03 -3.60
C LYS A 22 11.28 -12.39 -4.30
N ALA A 23 11.17 -12.15 -5.61
CA ALA A 23 12.22 -11.44 -6.35
C ALA A 23 12.46 -10.03 -5.78
N ALA A 24 11.41 -9.40 -5.23
CA ALA A 24 11.47 -8.10 -4.58
C ALA A 24 11.96 -8.13 -3.12
N GLU A 25 12.31 -9.31 -2.58
CA GLU A 25 12.74 -9.48 -1.18
C GLU A 25 11.77 -8.86 -0.16
N ILE A 26 10.46 -9.07 -0.36
CA ILE A 26 9.42 -8.41 0.44
C ILE A 26 9.52 -8.69 1.95
N ASP A 27 10.14 -9.80 2.33
CA ASP A 27 10.40 -10.19 3.73
C ASP A 27 11.41 -9.27 4.42
N LYS A 28 12.29 -8.60 3.66
CA LYS A 28 13.28 -7.64 4.18
C LYS A 28 12.83 -6.19 4.03
N ALA A 29 11.72 -5.94 3.34
CA ALA A 29 11.21 -4.60 3.14
C ALA A 29 10.76 -3.97 4.46
N ARG A 30 10.84 -2.64 4.53
CA ARG A 30 10.32 -1.85 5.67
C ARG A 30 9.04 -1.09 5.31
N LEU A 31 8.83 -0.85 4.02
CA LEU A 31 7.66 -0.16 3.48
C LEU A 31 7.30 -0.78 2.12
N LEU A 32 6.02 -1.03 1.91
CA LEU A 32 5.44 -1.38 0.61
C LEU A 32 4.48 -0.28 0.18
N LEU A 33 4.73 0.33 -0.98
CA LEU A 33 3.83 1.30 -1.60
C LEU A 33 3.09 0.68 -2.79
N VAL A 34 1.76 0.62 -2.72
CA VAL A 34 0.88 0.01 -3.71
C VAL A 34 0.09 1.09 -4.43
N THR A 35 0.39 1.31 -5.71
CA THR A 35 -0.21 2.37 -6.54
C THR A 35 -1.10 1.86 -7.67
N VAL A 36 -1.45 0.57 -7.63
CA VAL A 36 -2.37 -0.03 -8.62
C VAL A 36 -3.74 0.65 -8.54
N PRO A 37 -4.40 0.93 -9.68
CA PRO A 37 -5.68 1.64 -9.68
C PRO A 37 -6.83 0.78 -9.13
N SER A 38 -6.69 -0.54 -9.18
CA SER A 38 -7.72 -1.47 -8.69
C SER A 38 -7.54 -1.75 -7.21
N ILE A 39 -8.52 -1.36 -6.40
CA ILE A 39 -8.55 -1.62 -4.96
C ILE A 39 -8.54 -3.12 -4.63
N VAL A 40 -9.16 -3.93 -5.49
CA VAL A 40 -9.21 -5.39 -5.34
C VAL A 40 -7.82 -6.00 -5.53
N ILE A 41 -7.05 -5.50 -6.50
CA ILE A 41 -5.66 -5.94 -6.71
C ILE A 41 -4.77 -5.46 -5.57
N ALA A 42 -4.94 -4.20 -5.13
CA ALA A 42 -4.19 -3.68 -3.99
C ALA A 42 -4.39 -4.54 -2.73
N ARG A 43 -5.65 -4.91 -2.43
CA ARG A 43 -5.98 -5.86 -1.36
C ARG A 43 -5.30 -7.21 -1.56
N THR A 44 -5.40 -7.78 -2.76
CA THR A 44 -4.81 -9.11 -3.04
C THR A 44 -3.31 -9.12 -2.77
N ILE A 45 -2.61 -8.02 -3.09
CA ILE A 45 -1.19 -7.86 -2.75
C ILE A 45 -1.00 -7.85 -1.23
N VAL A 46 -1.79 -7.08 -0.48
CA VAL A 46 -1.71 -7.03 0.99
C VAL A 46 -1.96 -8.41 1.62
N ASP A 47 -3.03 -9.09 1.23
CA ASP A 47 -3.37 -10.42 1.73
C ASP A 47 -2.26 -11.45 1.45
N ARG A 48 -1.52 -11.29 0.34
CA ARG A 48 -0.38 -12.14 0.00
C ARG A 48 0.88 -11.80 0.79
N VAL A 49 1.09 -10.53 1.12
CA VAL A 49 2.28 -10.01 1.79
C VAL A 49 2.21 -10.19 3.30
N ARG A 50 1.03 -10.06 3.93
CA ARG A 50 0.86 -10.14 5.38
C ARG A 50 1.37 -11.45 6.01
N PRO A 51 1.15 -12.64 5.41
CA PRO A 51 1.73 -13.88 5.92
C PRO A 51 3.26 -13.95 5.81
N ILE A 52 3.86 -13.16 4.90
CA ILE A 52 5.31 -13.12 4.68
C ILE A 52 5.98 -12.15 5.66
N SER A 53 5.39 -10.96 5.84
CA SER A 53 5.87 -9.96 6.80
C SER A 53 4.70 -9.26 7.48
N SER A 54 4.43 -9.67 8.72
CA SER A 54 3.34 -9.12 9.54
C SER A 54 3.63 -7.68 10.00
N GLN A 55 4.91 -7.31 10.13
CA GLN A 55 5.35 -5.99 10.61
C GLN A 55 5.59 -4.97 9.48
N LEU A 56 5.54 -5.39 8.22
CA LEU A 56 5.75 -4.49 7.08
C LEU A 56 4.71 -3.37 7.06
N HIS A 57 5.18 -2.13 7.00
CA HIS A 57 4.30 -0.99 6.77
C HIS A 57 3.82 -1.02 5.32
N ILE A 58 2.51 -0.90 5.13
CA ILE A 58 1.90 -0.90 3.80
C ILE A 58 1.18 0.43 3.60
N MET A 59 1.49 1.06 2.46
CA MET A 59 0.81 2.22 1.93
C MET A 59 0.07 1.86 0.66
N ALA A 60 -1.23 2.16 0.59
CA ALA A 60 -2.02 1.97 -0.62
C ALA A 60 -2.59 3.29 -1.13
N ARG A 61 -2.63 3.40 -2.46
CA ARG A 61 -3.37 4.46 -3.15
C ARG A 61 -4.87 4.18 -3.04
N ALA A 62 -5.63 5.20 -2.70
CA ALA A 62 -7.07 5.26 -2.92
C ALA A 62 -7.40 6.46 -3.80
N GLU A 63 -8.30 6.28 -4.77
CA GLU A 63 -8.77 7.36 -5.65
C GLU A 63 -9.87 8.22 -5.01
N GLY A 64 -10.41 7.81 -3.87
CA GLY A 64 -11.44 8.57 -3.17
C GLY A 64 -11.91 7.87 -1.90
N LEU A 65 -12.87 8.50 -1.22
CA LEU A 65 -13.33 8.08 0.11
C LEU A 65 -13.91 6.66 0.13
N GLU A 66 -14.63 6.26 -0.90
CA GLU A 66 -15.27 4.93 -0.95
C GLU A 66 -14.26 3.80 -1.07
N GLN A 67 -13.20 3.98 -1.88
CA GLN A 67 -12.09 3.02 -1.95
C GLN A 67 -11.33 2.96 -0.63
N MET A 68 -11.17 4.10 0.03
CA MET A 68 -10.54 4.18 1.34
C MET A 68 -11.36 3.45 2.42
N LYS A 69 -12.67 3.69 2.50
CA LYS A 69 -13.57 2.95 3.40
C LYS A 69 -13.47 1.45 3.17
N THR A 70 -13.44 1.04 1.90
CA THR A 70 -13.24 -0.36 1.51
C THR A 70 -11.91 -0.91 2.04
N LEU A 71 -10.83 -0.12 2.11
CA LEU A 71 -9.56 -0.57 2.67
C LEU A 71 -9.60 -0.70 4.20
N TYR A 72 -10.31 0.19 4.90
CA TYR A 72 -10.39 0.25 6.37
C TYR A 72 -11.50 -0.59 7.00
N ASP A 73 -12.43 -1.13 6.21
CA ASP A 73 -13.52 -1.96 6.72
C ASP A 73 -12.97 -3.21 7.43
N ALA A 74 -13.66 -3.71 8.45
CA ALA A 74 -13.17 -4.77 9.35
C ALA A 74 -12.88 -6.10 8.63
N ASP A 75 -13.50 -6.33 7.47
CA ASP A 75 -13.22 -7.46 6.57
C ASP A 75 -11.94 -7.26 5.72
N TYR A 76 -11.36 -6.06 5.75
CA TYR A 76 -10.19 -5.65 4.96
C TYR A 76 -9.02 -5.36 5.92
N ARG A 77 -7.97 -6.18 5.82
CA ARG A 77 -6.86 -6.27 6.78
C ARG A 77 -5.85 -5.10 6.71
N PHE A 78 -6.29 -3.88 6.44
CA PHE A 78 -5.47 -2.70 6.71
C PHE A 78 -5.59 -2.38 8.20
N ASP A 79 -4.76 -3.07 8.97
CA ASP A 79 -4.71 -2.95 10.43
C ASP A 79 -4.05 -1.63 10.87
N THR A 80 -4.21 -1.33 12.16
CA THR A 80 -3.61 -0.22 12.89
C THR A 80 -2.09 -0.25 12.67
N GLY A 81 -1.56 0.72 11.91
CA GLY A 81 -0.16 0.77 11.46
C GLY A 81 0.03 0.72 9.94
N ASN A 82 -1.05 0.58 9.16
CA ASN A 82 -1.06 0.84 7.72
C ASN A 82 -1.59 2.23 7.41
N LEU A 83 -1.08 2.83 6.33
CA LEU A 83 -1.41 4.18 5.93
C LEU A 83 -2.08 4.13 4.56
N VAL A 84 -3.23 4.77 4.40
CA VAL A 84 -3.83 4.94 3.07
C VAL A 84 -3.59 6.38 2.64
N ALA A 85 -3.03 6.54 1.44
CA ALA A 85 -2.87 7.86 0.85
C ALA A 85 -4.02 8.08 -0.14
N VAL A 86 -4.87 9.06 0.18
CA VAL A 86 -5.90 9.56 -0.75
C VAL A 86 -5.26 10.65 -1.60
N ILE A 87 -5.11 10.38 -2.90
CA ILE A 87 -4.70 11.38 -3.88
C ILE A 87 -5.99 11.91 -4.50
N GLY A 88 -6.44 13.07 -4.05
CA GLY A 88 -7.77 13.58 -4.34
C GLY A 88 -7.92 15.09 -4.11
N ASP A 89 -9.11 15.61 -4.39
CA ASP A 89 -9.41 17.02 -4.23
C ASP A 89 -9.43 17.45 -2.73
N PRO A 90 -9.35 18.75 -2.40
CA PRO A 90 -9.33 19.23 -1.01
C PRO A 90 -10.48 18.69 -0.12
N GLN A 91 -11.67 18.45 -0.67
CA GLN A 91 -12.81 17.88 0.06
C GLN A 91 -12.55 16.43 0.46
N GLU A 92 -11.98 15.63 -0.44
CA GLU A 92 -11.61 14.23 -0.17
C GLU A 92 -10.52 14.13 0.90
N ARG A 93 -9.56 15.07 0.89
CA ARG A 93 -8.53 15.19 1.93
C ARG A 93 -9.09 15.59 3.30
N ASN A 94 -10.10 16.46 3.34
CA ASN A 94 -10.76 16.85 4.60
C ASN A 94 -11.57 15.69 5.20
N ALA A 95 -12.26 14.90 4.36
CA ALA A 95 -12.96 13.70 4.81
C ALA A 95 -12.01 12.66 5.43
N PHE A 96 -10.77 12.56 4.94
CA PHE A 96 -9.73 11.71 5.51
C PHE A 96 -9.30 12.16 6.92
N GLN A 97 -9.12 13.46 7.15
CA GLN A 97 -8.73 13.97 8.48
C GLN A 97 -9.77 13.64 9.55
N VAL A 98 -11.05 13.67 9.20
CA VAL A 98 -12.13 13.31 10.13
C VAL A 98 -12.11 11.83 10.49
N LEU A 99 -11.81 10.95 9.54
CA LEU A 99 -11.83 9.50 9.75
C LEU A 99 -10.58 8.96 10.43
N THR A 100 -9.48 9.72 10.42
CA THR A 100 -8.22 9.39 11.12
C THR A 100 -8.08 10.10 12.47
N ALA A 101 -8.98 11.04 12.81
CA ALA A 101 -8.98 11.75 14.08
C ALA A 101 -9.65 10.98 15.23
N CYS A 102 -10.33 9.86 14.95
CA CYS A 102 -10.87 8.94 15.95
C CYS A 102 -10.16 7.58 15.85
N SER A 103 -8.92 7.51 16.32
CA SER A 103 -8.19 6.27 16.60
C SER A 103 -7.13 6.52 17.65
#